data_AF-A0AAU4Y583-F1
#
_entry.id   AF-A0AAU4Y583-F1
#
_cell.length_a   1.000
_cell.length_b   1.000
_cell.length_c   1.000
_cell.angle_alpha   90.00
_cell.angle_beta   90.00
_cell.angle_gamma   90.00
#
_symmetry.space_group_name_H-M   'P 1'
#
loop_
_entity.id
_entity.type
_entity.pdbx_description
1 polymer ?
#
loop_
_entity_poly.entity_id
_entity_poly.type
_entity_poly.pdbx_seq_one_letter_code
_entity_poly.pdbx_strand_id
1 'polypeptide(L)'
;MTDTRERATVEREIRSMIAGAARLDEAVVAELPAATDLFGPEIGLTSLAGVTLLGAIDKRYGVDVATLDLSLDSLQSIATLTDFVATHLQAH
;
A
#
# COMPACT_ATOMS: atom_id res chain seq x y z
N MET A 1 5.65 -21.70 -5.31
CA MET A 1 6.77 -20.94 -5.93
C MET A 1 6.27 -19.75 -6.76
N THR A 2 4.96 -19.62 -6.99
CA THR A 2 4.26 -18.49 -7.62
C THR A 2 3.91 -17.37 -6.63
N ASP A 3 3.55 -17.70 -5.39
CA ASP A 3 3.15 -16.74 -4.34
C ASP A 3 4.18 -15.64 -4.06
N THR A 4 5.47 -15.99 -4.02
CA THR A 4 6.52 -15.01 -3.69
C THR A 4 6.73 -13.99 -4.80
N ARG A 5 6.54 -14.38 -6.07
CA ARG A 5 6.69 -13.49 -7.22
C ARG A 5 5.48 -12.57 -7.39
N GLU A 6 4.29 -13.08 -7.08
CA GLU A 6 3.06 -12.28 -7.04
C GLU A 6 3.15 -11.25 -5.93
N ARG A 7 3.50 -11.64 -4.70
CA ARG A 7 3.68 -10.71 -3.58
C ARG A 7 4.71 -9.61 -3.88
N ALA A 8 5.86 -9.97 -4.45
CA ALA A 8 6.86 -8.98 -4.85
C ALA A 8 6.37 -8.02 -5.96
N THR A 9 5.42 -8.45 -6.78
CA THR A 9 4.80 -7.61 -7.81
C THR A 9 3.77 -6.67 -7.20
N VAL A 10 2.91 -7.18 -6.32
CA VAL A 10 1.96 -6.39 -5.54
C VAL A 10 2.69 -5.32 -4.74
N GLU A 11 3.79 -5.69 -4.06
CA GLU A 11 4.60 -4.74 -3.28
C GLU A 11 5.12 -3.58 -4.13
N ARG A 12 5.69 -3.87 -5.31
CA ARG A 12 6.17 -2.83 -6.22
C ARG A 12 5.04 -1.92 -6.71
N GLU A 13 3.88 -2.49 -7.05
CA GLU A 13 2.73 -1.69 -7.46
C GLU A 13 2.21 -0.82 -6.31
N ILE A 14 2.09 -1.36 -5.10
CA ILE A 14 1.68 -0.62 -3.90
C ILE A 14 2.66 0.52 -3.62
N ARG A 15 3.98 0.28 -3.70
CA ARG A 15 5.01 1.32 -3.54
C ARG A 15 4.87 2.43 -4.59
N SER A 16 4.61 2.10 -5.86
CA SER A 16 4.34 3.09 -6.91
C SER A 16 3.08 3.92 -6.62
N MET A 17 2.00 3.27 -6.16
CA MET A 17 0.78 3.98 -5.76
C MET A 17 1.00 4.91 -4.57
N ILE A 18 1.74 4.47 -3.56
CA ILE A 18 2.12 5.27 -2.39
C ILE A 18 2.94 6.48 -2.84
N ALA A 19 3.94 6.29 -3.70
CA ALA A 19 4.77 7.36 -4.24
C ALA A 19 3.91 8.41 -4.97
N GLY A 20 3.00 7.97 -5.84
CA GLY A 20 2.06 8.86 -6.52
C GLY A 20 1.15 9.64 -5.56
N ALA A 21 0.62 8.98 -4.53
CA ALA A 21 -0.25 9.61 -3.53
C ALA A 21 0.50 10.61 -2.63
N ALA A 22 1.70 10.25 -2.19
CA ALA A 22 2.59 11.08 -1.37
C ALA A 22 3.33 12.16 -2.17
N ARG A 23 3.24 12.13 -3.51
CA ARG A 23 4.04 12.96 -4.44
C ARG A 23 5.55 12.80 -4.21
N LEU A 24 5.96 11.58 -3.91
CA LEU A 24 7.36 11.18 -3.78
C LEU A 24 7.82 10.47 -5.05
N ASP A 25 9.12 10.42 -5.25
CA ASP A 25 9.71 9.62 -6.32
C ASP A 25 9.58 8.12 -5.99
N GLU A 26 9.16 7.32 -6.96
CA GLU A 26 9.05 5.87 -6.81
C GLU A 26 10.38 5.23 -6.39
N ALA A 27 11.50 5.76 -6.89
CA ALA A 27 12.83 5.30 -6.50
C ALA A 27 13.12 5.54 -5.01
N VAL A 28 12.65 6.66 -4.45
CA VAL A 28 12.80 6.93 -3.01
C VAL A 28 11.97 5.93 -2.22
N VAL A 29 10.70 5.75 -2.59
CA VAL A 29 9.80 4.81 -1.90
C VAL A 29 10.25 3.35 -2.06
N ALA A 30 10.92 3.00 -3.17
CA ALA A 30 11.49 1.67 -3.38
C ALA A 30 12.67 1.36 -2.45
N GLU A 31 13.48 2.36 -2.12
CA GLU A 31 14.60 2.22 -1.18
C GLU A 31 14.16 2.23 0.29
N LEU A 32 12.93 2.68 0.58
CA LEU A 32 12.41 2.68 1.95
C LEU A 32 12.19 1.25 2.49
N PRO A 33 12.50 1.01 3.77
CA PRO A 33 12.15 -0.25 4.44
C PRO A 33 10.66 -0.57 4.30
N ALA A 34 10.30 -1.85 4.14
CA ALA A 34 8.89 -2.24 4.11
C ALA A 34 8.16 -1.93 5.43
N ALA A 35 8.89 -1.89 6.55
CA ALA A 35 8.36 -1.49 7.86
C ALA A 35 8.18 0.03 8.01
N THR A 36 8.48 0.83 6.99
CA THR A 36 8.30 2.29 7.04
C THR A 36 6.83 2.65 7.19
N ASP A 37 6.57 3.56 8.13
CA ASP A 37 5.23 4.06 8.42
C ASP A 37 4.70 4.94 7.29
N LEU A 38 3.48 4.66 6.81
CA LEU A 38 2.87 5.42 5.72
C LEU A 38 2.57 6.86 6.15
N PHE A 39 1.98 7.03 7.34
CA PHE A 39 1.68 8.34 7.93
C PHE A 39 2.86 8.91 8.74
N GLY A 40 4.01 8.22 8.75
CA GLY A 40 5.21 8.67 9.41
C GLY A 40 5.93 9.80 8.65
N PRO A 41 7.03 10.34 9.20
CA PRO A 41 7.77 11.44 8.59
C PRO A 41 8.50 11.07 7.29
N GLU A 42 8.77 9.78 7.06
CA GLU A 42 9.51 9.30 5.88
C GLU A 42 8.65 9.39 4.62
N ILE A 43 7.39 8.96 4.69
CA ILE A 43 6.45 9.03 3.57
C ILE A 43 5.55 10.26 3.66
N GLY A 44 5.12 10.62 4.88
CA GLY A 44 4.33 11.81 5.12
C GLY A 44 2.97 11.77 4.44
N LEU A 45 2.31 10.61 4.34
CA LEU A 45 0.97 10.52 3.77
C LEU A 45 0.03 11.44 4.57
N THR A 46 -0.55 12.41 3.88
CA THR A 46 -1.63 13.21 4.44
C THR A 46 -2.93 12.40 4.44
N SER A 47 -3.91 12.78 5.26
CA SER A 47 -5.22 12.11 5.27
C SER A 47 -5.88 12.06 3.87
N LEU A 48 -5.71 13.12 3.07
CA LEU A 48 -6.22 13.17 1.69
C LEU A 48 -5.45 12.22 0.76
N ALA A 49 -4.13 12.17 0.89
CA ALA A 49 -3.31 11.25 0.13
C ALA A 49 -3.62 9.79 0.51
N GLY A 50 -3.90 9.52 1.79
CA GLY A 50 -4.39 8.23 2.26
C GLY A 50 -5.69 7.80 1.57
N VAL A 51 -6.71 8.66 1.58
CA VAL A 51 -7.98 8.39 0.86
C VAL A 51 -7.76 8.19 -0.64
N THR A 52 -6.85 8.96 -1.25
CA THR A 52 -6.53 8.82 -2.68
C THR A 52 -5.87 7.46 -2.97
N LEU A 53 -4.95 7.02 -2.10
CA LEU A 53 -4.32 5.72 -2.18
C LEU A 53 -5.35 4.59 -2.04
N LEU A 54 -6.26 4.69 -1.07
CA LEU A 54 -7.31 3.69 -0.85
C LEU A 54 -8.23 3.55 -2.07
N GLY A 55 -8.69 4.67 -2.63
CA GLY A 55 -9.50 4.66 -3.85
C GLY A 55 -8.74 4.09 -5.07
N ALA A 56 -7.42 4.28 -5.14
CA ALA A 56 -6.60 3.69 -6.20
C ALA A 56 -6.45 2.17 -6.04
N ILE A 57 -6.28 1.68 -4.80
CA ILE A 57 -6.20 0.26 -4.48
C ILE A 57 -7.54 -0.43 -4.77
N ASP A 58 -8.66 0.14 -4.32
CA ASP A 58 -10.00 -0.38 -4.62
C ASP A 58 -10.24 -0.46 -6.13
N LYS A 59 -9.92 0.61 -6.87
CA LYS A 59 -10.08 0.63 -8.33
C LYS A 59 -9.21 -0.40 -9.06
N ARG A 60 -8.00 -0.67 -8.57
CA ARG A 60 -7.04 -1.58 -9.22
C ARG A 60 -7.31 -3.04 -8.87
N TYR A 61 -7.57 -3.31 -7.59
CA TYR A 61 -7.59 -4.65 -7.01
C TYR A 61 -8.97 -5.07 -6.51
N GLY A 62 -9.94 -4.16 -6.44
CA GLY A 62 -11.26 -4.41 -5.84
C GLY A 62 -11.21 -4.53 -4.31
N VAL A 63 -10.13 -4.06 -3.68
CA VAL A 63 -9.92 -4.17 -2.23
C VAL A 63 -10.19 -2.81 -1.58
N ASP A 64 -11.37 -2.66 -0.98
CA ASP A 64 -11.72 -1.47 -0.19
C ASP A 64 -11.20 -1.60 1.24
N VAL A 65 -9.95 -1.19 1.46
CA VAL A 65 -9.29 -1.22 2.77
C VAL A 65 -10.06 -0.40 3.82
N ALA A 66 -10.65 0.74 3.45
CA ALA A 66 -11.39 1.56 4.43
C ALA A 66 -12.63 0.86 4.95
N THR A 67 -13.27 0.04 4.11
CA THR A 67 -14.44 -0.74 4.49
C THR A 67 -14.06 -2.04 5.22
N LEU A 68 -12.97 -2.68 4.79
CA LEU A 68 -12.50 -3.95 5.37
C LEU A 68 -11.75 -3.75 6.69
N ASP A 69 -11.07 -2.63 6.86
CA ASP A 69 -10.28 -2.26 8.03
C ASP A 69 -10.60 -0.82 8.47
N LEU A 70 -11.63 -0.71 9.33
CA LEU A 70 -12.11 0.56 9.86
C LEU A 70 -11.08 1.26 10.77
N SER A 71 -10.17 0.52 11.40
CA SER A 71 -9.08 1.11 12.20
C SER A 71 -7.92 1.59 11.34
N LEU A 72 -7.89 1.20 10.06
CA LEU A 72 -6.80 1.49 9.11
C LEU A 72 -5.44 0.98 9.62
N ASP A 73 -5.43 -0.09 10.41
CA ASP A 73 -4.20 -0.73 10.90
C ASP A 73 -3.36 -1.25 9.72
N SER A 74 -4.02 -1.63 8.63
CA SER A 74 -3.42 -2.02 7.35
C SER A 74 -2.61 -0.89 6.71
N LEU A 75 -2.89 0.37 7.04
CA LEU A 75 -2.11 1.53 6.59
C LEU A 75 -0.99 1.91 7.56
N GLN A 76 -0.68 1.09 8.56
CA GLN A 76 0.41 1.36 9.48
C GLN A 76 1.75 1.47 8.72
N SER A 77 2.06 0.50 7.86
CA SER A 77 3.33 0.45 7.12
C SER A 77 3.15 -0.09 5.69
N ILE A 78 4.17 0.08 4.84
CA ILE A 78 4.17 -0.46 3.47
C ILE A 78 3.95 -1.99 3.49
N ALA A 79 4.61 -2.69 4.41
CA ALA A 79 4.51 -4.13 4.57
C ALA A 79 3.09 -4.55 4.96
N THR A 80 2.48 -3.87 5.94
CA THR A 80 1.13 -4.18 6.38
C THR A 80 0.12 -4.02 5.26
N LEU A 81 0.22 -2.93 4.48
CA LEU A 81 -0.67 -2.67 3.36
C LEU A 81 -0.49 -3.69 2.25
N THR A 82 0.76 -4.01 1.91
CA THR A 82 1.10 -5.00 0.90
C THR A 82 0.55 -6.37 1.28
N ASP A 83 0.69 -6.78 2.54
CA ASP A 83 0.23 -8.07 3.03
C ASP A 83 -1.29 -8.14 3.08
N PHE A 84 -1.93 -7.05 3.46
CA PHE A 84 -3.39 -6.95 3.45
C PHE A 84 -3.95 -7.13 2.04
N VAL A 85 -3.42 -6.42 1.06
CA VAL A 85 -3.85 -6.49 -0.34
C VAL A 85 -3.51 -7.87 -0.93
N ALA A 86 -2.29 -8.37 -0.73
CA ALA A 86 -1.89 -9.68 -1.23
C ALA A 86 -2.77 -10.81 -0.67
N THR A 87 -3.12 -10.75 0.62
CA THR A 87 -4.02 -11.73 1.25
C THR A 87 -5.42 -11.70 0.63
N HIS A 88 -5.96 -10.50 0.38
CA HIS A 88 -7.28 -10.36 -0.26
C HIS A 88 -7.27 -10.79 -1.73
N LEU A 89 -6.17 -10.57 -2.45
CA LEU A 89 -6.03 -11.03 -3.82
C LEU A 89 -6.00 -12.56 -3.95
N GLN A 90 -5.57 -13.28 -2.92
CA GLN A 90 -5.59 -14.76 -2.92
C GLN A 90 -6.94 -15.35 -2.51
N ALA A 91 -7.80 -14.55 -1.87
CA ALA A 91 -9.12 -14.98 -1.43
C ALA A 91 -10.19 -14.86 -2.54
N HIS A 92 -9.86 -14.22 -3.67
CA HIS A 92 -10.71 -14.01 -4.84
C HIS A 92 -10.23 -14.83 -6.05
#